data_AF-A0A7C3GYM9-F1
#
_entry.id   AF-A0A7C3GYM9-F1
#
_cell.length_a   1.000
_cell.length_b   1.000
_cell.length_c   1.000
_cell.angle_alpha   90.00
_cell.angle_beta   90.00
_cell.angle_gamma   90.00
#
_symmetry.space_group_name_H-M   'P 1'
#
loop_
_entity.id
_entity.type
_entity.pdbx_description
1 polymer ?
#
loop_
_entity_poly.entity_id
_entity_poly.type
_entity_poly.pdbx_seq_one_letter_code
_entity_poly.pdbx_strand_id
1 'polypeptide(L)'
;MTKISELTYEIMPCFLQNILISCYGEKIKMQRFNKRFFYYFDIFDKIQYSSIDELISFQNQKLRQLINHVYYNVPFYRNIFNERKLVPSDIKCRDDLYKLPIITKRDIKNNFPDFISKDKSINNLKKGHTSGTTGSPFELLWDHNIGIVNNAVLWQYRSWGGFKFGMKYATLLGRTIVPLKQQKKPFYRINYPWKQYLFSSFHLTPQNIESYFDELDKNDIHILEAYPSTAYILARYLEHNNLFYKMNAVFTSSETLLPLQRELIEYRFQC
;
A
#
# COMPACT_ATOMS: atom_id res chain seq x y z
N MET A 1 5.00 -13.14 -12.06
CA MET A 1 4.51 -13.95 -13.19
C MET A 1 5.60 -14.98 -13.49
N THR A 2 5.36 -16.06 -14.23
CA THR A 2 6.48 -16.88 -14.73
C THR A 2 7.20 -16.10 -15.83
N LYS A 3 8.51 -16.30 -16.01
CA LYS A 3 9.32 -15.58 -17.01
C LYS A 3 8.74 -15.68 -18.44
N ILE A 4 8.09 -16.80 -18.77
CA ILE A 4 7.41 -17.03 -20.05
C ILE A 4 6.10 -16.21 -20.14
N SER A 5 5.34 -16.10 -19.05
CA SER A 5 4.14 -15.24 -19.02
C SER A 5 4.47 -13.74 -19.09
N GLU A 6 5.66 -13.32 -18.67
CA GLU A 6 6.14 -11.94 -18.82
C GLU A 6 6.53 -11.64 -20.26
N LEU A 7 7.27 -12.54 -20.92
CA LEU A 7 7.67 -12.37 -22.31
C LEU A 7 6.47 -12.32 -23.26
N THR A 8 5.46 -13.17 -23.00
CA THR A 8 4.21 -13.17 -23.77
C THR A 8 3.39 -11.91 -23.54
N TYR A 9 3.34 -11.38 -22.32
CA TYR A 9 2.68 -10.11 -22.02
C TYR A 9 3.34 -8.95 -22.79
N GLU A 10 4.68 -8.87 -22.82
CA GLU A 10 5.41 -7.74 -23.42
C GLU A 10 5.14 -7.55 -24.91
N ILE A 11 4.93 -8.64 -25.66
CA ILE A 11 4.67 -8.60 -27.11
C ILE A 11 3.19 -8.37 -27.45
N MET A 12 2.29 -8.43 -26.48
CA MET A 12 0.87 -8.25 -26.73
C MET A 12 0.54 -6.79 -27.09
N PRO A 13 -0.42 -6.58 -28.01
CA PRO A 13 -1.02 -5.26 -28.21
C PRO A 13 -1.53 -4.64 -26.90
N CYS A 14 -1.46 -3.31 -26.80
CA CYS A 14 -1.86 -2.55 -25.61
C CYS A 14 -3.27 -2.91 -25.09
N PHE A 15 -4.24 -3.13 -25.99
CA PHE A 15 -5.60 -3.48 -25.60
C PHE A 15 -5.69 -4.85 -24.89
N LEU A 16 -4.90 -5.85 -25.32
CA LEU A 16 -4.84 -7.16 -24.66
C LEU A 16 -4.14 -7.06 -23.29
N GLN A 17 -3.10 -6.24 -23.20
CA GLN A 17 -2.45 -5.96 -21.92
C GLN A 17 -3.43 -5.33 -20.92
N ASN A 18 -4.26 -4.37 -21.36
CA ASN A 18 -5.33 -3.79 -20.55
C ASN A 18 -6.37 -4.84 -20.11
N ILE A 19 -6.74 -5.79 -20.98
CA ILE A 19 -7.65 -6.89 -20.64
C ILE A 19 -7.03 -7.76 -19.54
N LEU A 20 -5.77 -8.19 -19.68
CA LEU A 20 -5.10 -9.02 -18.69
C LEU A 20 -4.97 -8.32 -17.33
N ILE A 21 -4.58 -7.05 -17.34
CA ILE A 21 -4.53 -6.21 -16.13
C ILE A 21 -5.92 -6.12 -15.50
N SER A 22 -6.96 -5.93 -16.30
CA SER A 22 -8.33 -5.79 -15.80
C SER A 22 -8.87 -7.10 -15.24
N CYS A 23 -8.59 -8.25 -15.87
CA CYS A 23 -8.92 -9.57 -15.31
C CYS A 23 -8.23 -9.80 -13.96
N TYR A 24 -6.95 -9.45 -13.86
CA TYR A 24 -6.23 -9.50 -12.57
C TYR A 24 -6.81 -8.51 -11.56
N GLY A 25 -7.12 -7.28 -12.00
CA GLY A 25 -7.73 -6.23 -11.20
C GLY A 25 -9.09 -6.63 -10.63
N GLU A 26 -9.94 -7.27 -11.42
CA GLU A 26 -11.25 -7.79 -11.00
C GLU A 26 -11.08 -8.88 -9.94
N LYS A 27 -10.18 -9.84 -10.16
CA LYS A 27 -9.85 -10.86 -9.15
C LYS A 27 -9.43 -10.24 -7.82
N ILE A 28 -8.58 -9.22 -7.85
CA ILE A 28 -8.12 -8.51 -6.64
C ILE A 28 -9.26 -7.69 -6.02
N LYS A 29 -10.12 -7.07 -6.83
CA LYS A 29 -11.30 -6.33 -6.39
C LYS A 29 -12.24 -7.23 -5.60
N MET A 30 -12.61 -8.39 -6.16
CA MET A 30 -13.46 -9.39 -5.48
C MET A 30 -12.85 -9.88 -4.15
N GLN A 31 -11.52 -10.04 -4.11
CA GLN A 31 -10.82 -10.43 -2.88
C GLN A 31 -10.83 -9.33 -1.81
N ARG A 32 -10.72 -8.05 -2.22
CA ARG A 32 -10.49 -6.93 -1.29
C ARG A 32 -11.75 -6.16 -0.91
N PHE A 33 -12.80 -6.16 -1.74
CA PHE A 33 -14.06 -5.46 -1.48
C PHE A 33 -15.19 -6.47 -1.25
N ASN A 34 -15.24 -7.00 -0.04
CA ASN A 34 -16.29 -7.90 0.41
C ASN A 34 -16.95 -7.33 1.68
N LYS A 35 -17.90 -8.06 2.28
CA LYS A 35 -18.60 -7.60 3.49
C LYS A 35 -17.64 -7.23 4.64
N ARG A 36 -16.50 -7.92 4.79
CA ARG A 36 -15.51 -7.61 5.82
C ARG A 36 -14.79 -6.29 5.56
N PHE A 37 -14.57 -5.93 4.30
CA PHE A 37 -14.01 -4.64 3.94
C PHE A 37 -14.87 -3.50 4.47
N PHE A 38 -16.17 -3.53 4.12
CA PHE A 38 -17.11 -2.49 4.55
C PHE A 38 -17.28 -2.46 6.07
N TYR A 39 -17.25 -3.62 6.73
CA TYR A 39 -17.24 -3.72 8.19
C TYR A 39 -16.04 -2.98 8.82
N TYR A 40 -14.81 -3.24 8.35
CA TYR A 40 -13.64 -2.56 8.89
C TYR A 40 -13.59 -1.08 8.50
N PHE A 41 -14.01 -0.75 7.28
CA PHE A 41 -14.07 0.63 6.81
C PHE A 41 -15.01 1.48 7.67
N ASP A 42 -16.22 1.00 7.99
CA ASP A 42 -17.17 1.67 8.89
C ASP A 42 -16.61 1.83 10.32
N ILE A 43 -15.91 0.81 10.83
CA ILE A 43 -15.24 0.91 12.13
C ILE A 43 -14.20 2.02 12.12
N PHE A 44 -13.32 2.05 11.12
CA PHE A 44 -12.28 3.07 11.05
C PHE A 44 -12.88 4.46 10.83
N ASP A 45 -13.93 4.55 10.01
CA ASP A 45 -14.62 5.80 9.71
C ASP A 45 -15.25 6.42 10.97
N LYS A 46 -15.80 5.60 11.87
CA LYS A 46 -16.33 6.07 13.16
C LYS A 46 -15.23 6.44 14.14
N ILE A 47 -14.21 5.59 14.27
CA ILE A 47 -13.16 5.73 15.28
C ILE A 47 -12.31 6.98 15.08
N GLN A 48 -12.13 7.44 13.84
CA GLN A 48 -11.35 8.67 13.57
C GLN A 48 -11.94 9.93 14.22
N TYR A 49 -13.23 9.91 14.59
CA TYR A 49 -13.93 11.02 15.24
C TYR A 49 -14.15 10.80 16.74
N SER A 50 -13.64 9.70 17.30
CA SER A 50 -13.74 9.41 18.73
C SER A 50 -12.89 10.36 19.56
N SER A 51 -13.32 10.60 20.79
CA SER A 51 -12.52 11.29 21.80
C SER A 51 -11.23 10.53 22.11
N ILE A 52 -10.25 11.23 22.69
CA ILE A 52 -8.98 10.63 23.11
C ILE A 52 -9.21 9.46 24.08
N ASP A 53 -10.14 9.59 25.03
CA ASP A 53 -10.43 8.56 26.02
C ASP A 53 -11.07 7.31 25.38
N GLU A 54 -11.99 7.50 24.43
CA GLU A 54 -12.57 6.41 23.64
C GLU A 54 -11.50 5.69 22.80
N LEU A 55 -10.61 6.44 22.17
CA LEU A 55 -9.48 5.89 21.40
C LEU A 55 -8.55 5.05 22.27
N ILE A 56 -8.18 5.57 23.45
CA ILE A 56 -7.32 4.86 24.41
C ILE A 56 -8.02 3.58 24.90
N SER A 57 -9.31 3.65 25.23
CA SER A 57 -10.10 2.50 25.65
C SER A 57 -10.15 1.42 24.56
N PHE A 58 -10.43 1.83 23.32
CA PHE A 58 -10.45 0.95 22.16
C PHE A 58 -9.08 0.29 21.91
N GLN A 59 -8.00 1.07 21.93
CA GLN A 59 -6.63 0.57 21.77
C GLN A 59 -6.27 -0.44 22.86
N ASN A 60 -6.59 -0.15 24.12
CA ASN A 60 -6.33 -1.06 25.23
C ASN A 60 -7.15 -2.36 25.12
N GLN A 61 -8.40 -2.29 24.66
CA GLN A 61 -9.19 -3.48 24.36
C GLN A 61 -8.56 -4.33 23.24
N LYS A 62 -8.14 -3.70 22.13
CA LYS A 62 -7.47 -4.40 21.03
C LYS A 62 -6.12 -4.97 21.43
N LEU A 63 -5.37 -4.26 22.25
CA LEU A 63 -4.11 -4.74 22.81
C LEU A 63 -4.32 -6.00 23.64
N ARG A 64 -5.27 -6.02 24.57
CA ARG A 64 -5.57 -7.22 25.38
C ARG A 64 -5.97 -8.41 24.50
N GLN A 65 -6.75 -8.19 23.44
CA GLN A 65 -7.10 -9.24 22.48
C GLN A 65 -5.86 -9.77 21.75
N LEU A 66 -4.97 -8.88 21.30
CA LEU A 66 -3.72 -9.25 20.64
C LEU A 66 -2.80 -10.02 21.58
N ILE A 67 -2.60 -9.55 22.81
CA ILE A 67 -1.76 -10.20 23.83
C ILE A 67 -2.23 -11.62 24.11
N ASN A 68 -3.54 -11.82 24.33
CA ASN A 68 -4.09 -13.16 24.50
C ASN A 68 -3.84 -14.03 23.27
N HIS A 69 -4.11 -13.50 22.08
CA HIS A 69 -3.88 -14.25 20.85
C HIS A 69 -2.41 -14.69 20.70
N VAL A 70 -1.45 -13.77 20.85
CA VAL A 70 -0.03 -14.11 20.66
C VAL A 70 0.50 -15.05 21.74
N TYR A 71 0.06 -14.90 22.99
CA TYR A 71 0.49 -15.78 24.08
C TYR A 71 0.05 -17.24 23.84
N TYR A 72 -1.19 -17.46 23.40
CA TYR A 72 -1.71 -18.81 23.20
C TYR A 72 -1.32 -19.43 21.85
N ASN A 73 -1.15 -18.62 20.79
CA ASN A 73 -1.06 -19.12 19.43
C ASN A 73 0.32 -18.94 18.78
N VAL A 74 1.20 -18.06 19.28
CA VAL A 74 2.49 -17.78 18.63
C VAL A 74 3.65 -18.25 19.52
N PRO A 75 4.37 -19.32 19.14
CA PRO A 75 5.45 -19.91 19.95
C PRO A 75 6.46 -18.89 20.47
N PHE A 76 6.91 -17.98 19.61
CA PHE A 76 7.92 -16.97 19.95
C PHE A 76 7.47 -16.09 21.12
N TYR A 77 6.25 -15.55 21.07
CA TYR A 77 5.72 -14.71 22.14
C TYR A 77 5.46 -15.51 23.41
N ARG A 78 4.98 -16.76 23.30
CA ARG A 78 4.80 -17.62 24.48
C ARG A 78 6.12 -17.84 25.24
N ASN A 79 7.23 -18.04 24.52
CA ASN A 79 8.55 -18.19 25.14
C ASN A 79 8.99 -16.92 25.88
N ILE A 80 8.83 -15.75 25.26
CA ILE A 80 9.12 -14.45 25.89
C ILE A 80 8.34 -14.27 27.20
N PHE A 81 7.04 -14.60 27.22
CA PHE A 81 6.23 -14.48 28.42
C PHE A 81 6.71 -15.43 29.52
N ASN A 82 7.02 -16.68 29.18
CA ASN A 82 7.51 -17.66 30.15
C ASN A 82 8.87 -17.25 30.74
N GLU A 83 9.81 -16.82 29.92
CA GLU A 83 11.15 -16.35 30.35
C GLU A 83 11.05 -15.17 31.31
N ARG A 84 10.12 -14.24 31.04
CA ARG A 84 9.87 -13.06 31.87
C ARG A 84 8.91 -13.32 33.03
N LYS A 85 8.40 -14.55 33.17
CA LYS A 85 7.39 -14.94 34.16
C LYS A 85 6.13 -14.06 34.13
N LEU A 86 5.71 -13.68 32.92
CA LEU A 86 4.53 -12.87 32.66
C LEU A 86 3.36 -13.75 32.21
N VAL A 87 2.14 -13.28 32.49
CA VAL A 87 0.88 -13.81 31.97
C VAL A 87 0.13 -12.72 31.18
N PRO A 88 -0.82 -13.08 30.29
CA PRO A 88 -1.56 -12.09 29.50
C PRO A 88 -2.20 -10.95 30.31
N SER A 89 -2.67 -11.24 31.53
CA SER A 89 -3.30 -10.25 32.42
C SER A 89 -2.34 -9.19 32.95
N ASP A 90 -1.02 -9.37 32.79
CA ASP A 90 0.00 -8.39 33.19
C ASP A 90 0.14 -7.24 32.18
N ILE A 91 -0.46 -7.37 30.99
CA ILE A 91 -0.46 -6.36 29.92
C ILE A 91 -1.91 -5.89 29.69
N LYS A 92 -2.31 -4.81 30.36
CA LYS A 92 -3.68 -4.29 30.35
C LYS A 92 -3.83 -3.08 29.45
N CYS A 93 -2.79 -2.27 29.34
CA CYS A 93 -2.75 -1.06 28.53
C CYS A 93 -1.39 -0.87 27.83
N ARG A 94 -1.31 0.18 26.99
CA ARG A 94 -0.07 0.58 26.31
C ARG A 94 1.10 0.77 27.29
N ASP A 95 0.84 1.27 28.49
CA ASP A 95 1.88 1.57 29.46
C ASP A 95 2.50 0.30 30.07
N ASP A 96 1.94 -0.88 29.83
CA ASP A 96 2.53 -2.16 30.22
C ASP A 96 3.49 -2.73 29.16
N LEU A 97 3.54 -2.16 27.95
CA LEU A 97 4.30 -2.72 26.82
C LEU A 97 5.82 -2.79 27.07
N TYR A 98 6.36 -1.96 27.97
CA TYR A 98 7.78 -2.00 28.35
C TYR A 98 8.19 -3.34 28.99
N LYS A 99 7.22 -4.11 29.51
CA LYS A 99 7.43 -5.46 30.04
C LYS A 99 7.80 -6.47 28.95
N LEU A 100 7.57 -6.16 27.68
CA LEU A 100 7.92 -7.00 26.53
C LEU A 100 9.14 -6.43 25.78
N PRO A 101 9.99 -7.28 25.17
CA PRO A 101 11.14 -6.83 24.41
C PRO A 101 10.73 -6.19 23.08
N ILE A 102 11.56 -5.28 22.59
CA ILE A 102 11.48 -4.79 21.21
C ILE A 102 11.99 -5.88 20.27
N ILE A 103 11.21 -6.20 19.23
CA ILE A 103 11.55 -7.22 18.24
C ILE A 103 12.28 -6.59 17.05
N THR A 104 13.41 -7.19 16.67
CA THR A 104 14.19 -6.77 15.51
C THR A 104 13.94 -7.67 14.29
N LYS A 105 14.33 -7.17 13.12
CA LYS A 105 14.35 -7.96 11.88
C LYS A 105 15.18 -9.24 12.01
N ARG A 106 16.25 -9.22 12.82
CA ARG A 106 17.11 -10.37 13.07
C ARG A 106 16.40 -11.43 13.89
N ASP A 107 15.64 -11.03 14.91
CA ASP A 107 14.87 -11.97 15.74
C ASP A 107 13.85 -12.75 14.92
N ILE A 108 13.16 -12.06 14.02
CA ILE A 108 12.20 -12.70 13.10
C ILE A 108 12.90 -13.65 12.13
N LYS A 109 14.04 -13.26 11.56
CA LYS A 109 14.80 -14.13 10.65
C LYS A 109 15.29 -15.40 11.34
N ASN A 110 15.82 -15.26 12.55
CA ASN A 110 16.41 -16.36 13.30
C ASN A 110 15.37 -17.34 13.85
N ASN A 111 14.13 -16.87 14.07
CA ASN A 111 13.06 -17.65 14.69
C ASN A 111 11.80 -17.70 13.81
N PHE A 112 11.94 -17.63 12.48
CA PHE A 112 10.81 -17.41 11.57
C PHE A 112 9.63 -18.39 11.75
N PRO A 113 9.85 -19.73 11.90
CA PRO A 113 8.76 -20.67 12.15
C PRO A 113 7.97 -20.36 13.42
N ASP A 114 8.63 -19.82 14.46
CA ASP A 114 8.03 -19.53 15.76
C ASP A 114 7.18 -18.26 15.77
N PHE A 115 7.30 -17.41 14.75
CA PHE A 115 6.43 -16.26 14.52
C PHE A 115 5.12 -16.62 13.83
N ILE A 116 4.99 -17.85 13.32
CA ILE A 116 3.77 -18.30 12.65
C ILE A 116 2.76 -18.75 13.70
N SER A 117 1.58 -18.14 13.67
CA SER A 117 0.49 -18.51 14.56
C SER A 117 -0.02 -19.92 14.27
N LYS A 118 -0.15 -20.74 15.33
CA LYS A 118 -0.64 -22.12 15.27
C LYS A 118 -2.10 -22.23 14.84
N ASP A 119 -2.88 -21.16 14.97
CA ASP A 119 -4.29 -21.12 14.55
C ASP A 119 -4.45 -20.95 13.02
N LYS A 120 -3.35 -20.78 12.27
CA LYS A 120 -3.34 -20.68 10.81
C LYS A 120 -2.58 -21.83 10.18
N SER A 121 -3.18 -22.41 9.14
CA SER A 121 -2.43 -23.24 8.20
C SER A 121 -1.53 -22.35 7.33
N ILE A 122 -0.25 -22.67 7.25
CA ILE A 122 0.72 -21.95 6.42
C ILE A 122 0.32 -21.90 4.95
N ASN A 123 -0.38 -22.93 4.47
CA ASN A 123 -0.88 -23.02 3.08
C ASN A 123 -1.95 -21.97 2.76
N ASN A 124 -2.59 -21.39 3.79
CA ASN A 124 -3.59 -20.33 3.63
C ASN A 124 -2.99 -18.93 3.76
N LEU A 125 -1.68 -18.82 4.01
CA LEU A 125 -0.98 -17.55 4.13
C LEU A 125 -0.41 -17.12 2.78
N LYS A 126 -0.47 -15.82 2.50
CA LYS A 126 0.23 -15.20 1.39
C LYS A 126 1.67 -14.97 1.79
N LYS A 127 2.59 -15.31 0.90
CA LYS A 127 4.02 -15.08 1.04
C LYS A 127 4.46 -13.86 0.25
N GLY A 128 5.32 -13.04 0.85
CA GLY A 128 5.96 -11.93 0.19
C GLY A 128 7.36 -11.68 0.74
N HIS A 129 8.08 -10.80 0.04
CA HIS A 129 9.43 -10.42 0.40
C HIS A 129 9.57 -8.91 0.36
N THR A 130 10.37 -8.36 1.28
CA THR A 130 10.82 -6.97 1.17
C THR A 130 11.82 -6.84 0.03
N SER A 131 11.81 -5.71 -0.68
CA SER A 131 12.75 -5.37 -1.76
C SER A 131 14.22 -5.38 -1.37
N GLY A 132 14.54 -5.39 -0.06
CA GLY A 132 15.83 -5.85 0.45
C GLY A 132 17.02 -4.96 0.10
N THR A 133 17.05 -3.72 0.61
CA THR A 133 18.23 -2.84 0.52
C THR A 133 19.47 -3.43 1.22
N THR A 134 19.29 -4.39 2.13
CA THR A 134 20.35 -4.99 2.96
C THR A 134 20.77 -6.40 2.50
N GLY A 135 20.55 -6.76 1.23
CA GLY A 135 21.10 -7.99 0.60
C GLY A 135 20.47 -9.34 0.97
N SER A 136 19.57 -9.40 1.96
CA SER A 136 18.85 -10.62 2.32
C SER A 136 17.33 -10.37 2.41
N PRO A 137 16.53 -10.90 1.46
CA PRO A 137 15.07 -10.71 1.43
C PRO A 137 14.46 -11.09 2.78
N PHE A 138 13.64 -10.21 3.33
CA PHE A 138 12.87 -10.52 4.53
C PHE A 138 11.54 -11.12 4.10
N GLU A 139 11.36 -12.40 4.41
CA GLU A 139 10.13 -13.11 4.14
C GLU A 139 9.04 -12.67 5.12
N LEU A 140 7.84 -12.46 4.61
CA LEU A 140 6.66 -12.10 5.36
C LEU A 140 5.51 -13.02 4.96
N LEU A 141 4.75 -13.48 5.96
CA LEU A 141 3.52 -14.22 5.77
C LEU A 141 2.36 -13.40 6.32
N TRP A 142 1.26 -13.38 5.60
CA TRP A 142 0.05 -12.69 6.05
C TRP A 142 -1.20 -13.41 5.56
N ASP A 143 -2.24 -13.42 6.39
CA ASP A 143 -3.50 -14.05 6.03
C ASP A 143 -4.32 -13.19 5.04
N HIS A 144 -5.41 -13.76 4.53
CA HIS A 144 -6.30 -13.05 3.63
C HIS A 144 -7.00 -11.86 4.29
N ASN A 145 -7.36 -11.98 5.57
CA ASN A 145 -8.12 -10.98 6.30
C ASN A 145 -7.32 -9.70 6.52
N ILE A 146 -6.04 -9.79 6.88
CA ILE A 146 -5.19 -8.59 7.03
C ILE A 146 -5.03 -7.84 5.69
N GLY A 147 -5.06 -8.55 4.56
CA GLY A 147 -5.12 -7.91 3.24
C GLY A 147 -6.38 -7.07 3.01
N ILE A 148 -7.53 -7.48 3.59
CA ILE A 148 -8.78 -6.73 3.55
C ILE A 148 -8.72 -5.52 4.50
N VAL A 149 -8.23 -5.73 5.73
CA VAL A 149 -8.09 -4.67 6.74
C VAL A 149 -7.17 -3.57 6.23
N ASN A 150 -5.99 -3.91 5.70
CA ASN A 150 -5.06 -2.94 5.13
C ASN A 150 -5.67 -2.18 3.95
N ASN A 151 -6.51 -2.84 3.14
CA ASN A 151 -7.25 -2.16 2.09
C ASN A 151 -8.23 -1.14 2.70
N ALA A 152 -8.97 -1.47 3.75
CA ALA A 152 -9.88 -0.53 4.43
C ALA A 152 -9.13 0.70 4.99
N VAL A 153 -7.98 0.51 5.63
CA VAL A 153 -7.13 1.62 6.10
C VAL A 153 -6.66 2.49 4.93
N LEU A 154 -6.18 1.88 3.83
CA LEU A 154 -5.74 2.62 2.66
C LEU A 154 -6.87 3.47 2.04
N TRP A 155 -8.09 2.93 2.01
CA TRP A 155 -9.25 3.65 1.50
C TRP A 155 -9.67 4.80 2.41
N GLN A 156 -9.54 4.66 3.73
CA GLN A 156 -9.75 5.77 4.67
C GLN A 156 -8.70 6.87 4.47
N TYR A 157 -7.42 6.49 4.38
CA TYR A 157 -6.36 7.47 4.11
C TYR A 157 -6.63 8.27 2.82
N ARG A 158 -7.14 7.60 1.77
CA ARG A 158 -7.52 8.27 0.53
C ARG A 158 -8.75 9.16 0.66
N SER A 159 -9.71 8.82 1.52
CA SER A 159 -10.91 9.64 1.70
C SER A 159 -10.60 10.99 2.35
N TRP A 160 -9.54 11.08 3.16
CA TRP A 160 -9.06 12.37 3.69
C TRP A 160 -8.63 13.35 2.60
N GLY A 161 -8.09 12.85 1.48
CA GLY A 161 -7.79 13.63 0.29
C GLY A 161 -8.96 13.75 -0.69
N GLY A 162 -10.20 13.49 -0.26
CA GLY A 162 -11.40 13.61 -1.08
C GLY A 162 -11.63 12.48 -2.09
N PHE A 163 -10.83 11.42 -2.09
CA PHE A 163 -11.02 10.28 -2.99
C PHE A 163 -12.31 9.51 -2.64
N LYS A 164 -13.16 9.32 -3.64
CA LYS A 164 -14.40 8.54 -3.54
C LYS A 164 -14.34 7.31 -4.42
N PHE A 165 -15.06 6.27 -4.01
CA PHE A 165 -15.22 5.06 -4.81
C PHE A 165 -15.70 5.38 -6.22
N GLY A 166 -15.02 4.83 -7.22
CA GLY A 166 -15.38 5.01 -8.62
C GLY A 166 -14.88 6.30 -9.26
N MET A 167 -14.08 7.12 -8.55
CA MET A 167 -13.27 8.17 -9.18
C MET A 167 -12.14 7.54 -9.99
N LYS A 168 -11.76 8.19 -11.10
CA LYS A 168 -10.55 7.83 -11.83
C LYS A 168 -9.33 8.36 -11.08
N TYR A 169 -8.25 7.59 -11.10
CA TYR A 169 -6.98 8.01 -10.52
C TYR A 169 -5.82 7.43 -11.32
N ALA A 170 -4.70 8.15 -11.31
CA ALA A 170 -3.45 7.69 -11.89
C ALA A 170 -2.53 7.15 -10.79
N THR A 171 -1.72 6.15 -11.13
CA THR A 171 -0.64 5.69 -10.27
C THR A 171 0.67 5.73 -11.01
N LEU A 172 1.69 6.35 -10.43
CA LEU A 172 3.03 6.50 -10.98
C LEU A 172 4.06 5.90 -10.01
N LEU A 173 4.00 4.58 -9.89
CA LEU A 173 4.82 3.75 -8.99
C LEU A 173 5.71 2.80 -9.80
N GLY A 174 6.60 2.06 -9.13
CA GLY A 174 7.69 1.29 -9.74
C GLY A 174 7.30 -0.07 -10.35
N ARG A 175 6.03 -0.29 -10.71
CA ARG A 175 5.62 -1.55 -11.36
C ARG A 175 5.86 -1.46 -12.86
N THR A 176 6.63 -2.40 -13.41
CA THR A 176 6.86 -2.52 -14.86
C THR A 176 5.63 -3.08 -15.55
N ILE A 177 4.67 -2.21 -15.85
CA ILE A 177 3.39 -2.57 -16.48
C ILE A 177 3.40 -2.25 -17.98
N VAL A 178 4.14 -1.21 -18.35
CA VAL A 178 4.45 -0.89 -19.75
C VAL A 178 5.78 -1.55 -20.09
N PRO A 179 5.89 -2.30 -21.20
CA PRO A 179 7.16 -2.91 -21.61
C PRO A 179 8.25 -1.85 -21.73
N LEU A 180 9.42 -2.09 -21.12
CA LEU A 180 10.54 -1.11 -21.11
C LEU A 180 11.08 -0.77 -22.50
N LYS A 181 10.82 -1.63 -23.49
CA LYS A 181 11.21 -1.42 -24.89
C LYS A 181 10.25 -0.50 -25.65
N GLN A 182 9.09 -0.17 -25.08
CA GLN A 182 8.07 0.62 -25.76
C GLN A 182 8.49 2.09 -25.87
N GLN A 183 8.65 2.60 -27.09
CA GLN A 183 9.10 3.98 -27.34
C GLN A 183 7.96 4.95 -27.70
N LYS A 184 6.76 4.45 -27.97
CA LYS A 184 5.62 5.26 -28.40
C LYS A 184 4.52 5.25 -27.34
N LYS A 185 3.74 6.33 -27.27
CA LYS A 185 2.53 6.42 -26.44
C LYS A 185 1.51 5.31 -26.78
N PRO A 186 0.68 4.86 -25.83
CA PRO A 186 0.56 5.34 -24.45
C PRO A 186 1.55 4.69 -23.45
N PHE A 187 2.15 5.50 -22.57
CA PHE A 187 3.03 5.06 -21.48
C PHE A 187 2.27 4.67 -20.20
N TYR A 188 1.08 4.10 -20.37
CA TYR A 188 0.24 3.62 -19.29
C TYR A 188 -0.60 2.42 -19.71
N ARG A 189 -1.18 1.75 -18.72
CA ARG A 189 -2.24 0.75 -18.91
C ARG A 189 -3.44 1.03 -18.03
N ILE A 190 -4.60 0.53 -18.43
CA ILE A 190 -5.85 0.77 -17.72
C ILE A 190 -6.27 -0.50 -16.99
N ASN A 191 -6.55 -0.35 -15.70
CA ASN A 191 -7.24 -1.32 -14.88
C ASN A 191 -8.71 -0.87 -14.75
N TYR A 192 -9.56 -1.31 -15.68
CA TYR A 192 -10.95 -0.85 -15.79
C TYR A 192 -11.80 -1.10 -14.53
N PRO A 193 -11.72 -2.26 -13.86
CA PRO A 193 -12.49 -2.50 -12.64
C PRO A 193 -12.28 -1.49 -11.51
N TRP A 194 -11.11 -0.85 -11.49
CA TRP A 194 -10.69 0.16 -10.51
C TRP A 194 -10.71 1.58 -11.07
N LYS A 195 -10.99 1.77 -12.37
CA LYS A 195 -10.82 3.06 -13.07
C LYS A 195 -9.44 3.67 -12.86
N GLN A 196 -8.43 2.81 -12.83
CA GLN A 196 -7.05 3.16 -12.48
C GLN A 196 -6.18 3.21 -13.73
N TYR A 197 -5.41 4.30 -13.86
CA TYR A 197 -4.43 4.51 -14.92
C TYR A 197 -3.03 4.24 -14.37
N LEU A 198 -2.45 3.12 -14.76
CA LEU A 198 -1.15 2.66 -14.31
C LEU A 198 -0.06 3.28 -15.19
N PHE A 199 0.40 4.46 -14.82
CA PHE A 199 1.47 5.20 -15.49
C PHE A 199 2.83 4.55 -15.25
N SER A 200 3.69 4.59 -16.26
CA SER A 200 5.04 4.02 -16.17
C SER A 200 6.05 5.04 -15.64
N SER A 201 6.58 4.82 -14.43
CA SER A 201 7.70 5.65 -13.93
C SER A 201 8.98 5.48 -14.77
N PHE A 202 9.13 4.38 -15.50
CA PHE A 202 10.31 4.07 -16.31
C PHE A 202 10.39 4.84 -17.63
N HIS A 203 9.27 5.41 -18.08
CA HIS A 203 9.20 6.22 -19.31
C HIS A 203 9.00 7.71 -19.01
N LEU A 204 9.25 8.13 -17.76
CA LEU A 204 9.11 9.50 -17.30
C LEU A 204 10.37 10.30 -17.68
N THR A 205 10.50 10.62 -18.97
CA THR A 205 11.62 11.39 -19.54
C THR A 205 11.15 12.80 -19.93
N PRO A 206 12.07 13.78 -20.11
CA PRO A 206 11.71 15.12 -20.56
C PRO A 206 10.88 15.16 -21.85
N GLN A 207 11.11 14.22 -22.77
CA GLN A 207 10.40 14.13 -24.05
C GLN A 207 8.98 13.55 -23.91
N ASN A 208 8.74 12.75 -22.88
CA ASN A 208 7.48 12.02 -22.71
C ASN A 208 6.56 12.67 -21.67
N ILE A 209 7.08 13.51 -20.78
CA ILE A 209 6.36 13.99 -19.59
C ILE A 209 5.06 14.74 -19.90
N GLU A 210 5.03 15.51 -21.00
CA GLU A 210 3.82 16.20 -21.48
C GLU A 210 2.68 15.21 -21.75
N SER A 211 2.99 14.03 -22.31
CA SER A 211 1.98 13.00 -22.60
C SER A 211 1.31 12.42 -21.36
N TYR A 212 1.89 12.58 -20.16
CA TYR A 212 1.24 12.17 -18.92
C TYR A 212 0.15 13.18 -18.55
N PHE A 213 0.40 14.48 -18.69
CA PHE A 213 -0.59 15.54 -18.48
C PHE A 213 -1.70 15.48 -19.52
N ASP A 214 -1.37 15.26 -20.79
CA ASP A 214 -2.36 15.04 -21.86
C ASP A 214 -3.37 13.94 -21.49
N GLU A 215 -2.87 12.83 -20.92
CA GLU A 215 -3.71 11.69 -20.56
C GLU A 215 -4.45 11.91 -19.24
N LEU A 216 -3.94 12.73 -18.32
CA LEU A 216 -4.70 13.16 -17.14
C LEU A 216 -5.89 14.03 -17.57
N ASP A 217 -5.66 15.02 -18.44
CA ASP A 217 -6.71 15.93 -18.94
C ASP A 217 -7.75 15.19 -19.78
N LYS A 218 -7.29 14.41 -20.77
CA LYS A 218 -8.16 13.64 -21.66
C LYS A 218 -9.08 12.69 -20.89
N ASN A 219 -8.63 12.16 -19.77
CA ASN A 219 -9.39 11.20 -18.99
C ASN A 219 -10.06 11.79 -17.74
N ASP A 220 -9.95 13.10 -17.50
CA ASP A 220 -10.49 13.80 -16.33
C ASP A 220 -9.99 13.17 -15.01
N ILE A 221 -8.67 13.09 -14.85
CA ILE A 221 -8.01 12.47 -13.70
C ILE A 221 -7.36 13.55 -12.83
N HIS A 222 -7.91 13.75 -11.63
CA HIS A 222 -7.43 14.75 -10.67
C HIS A 222 -6.81 14.14 -9.42
N ILE A 223 -6.51 12.84 -9.42
CA ILE A 223 -5.95 12.14 -8.26
C ILE A 223 -4.77 11.30 -8.70
N LEU A 224 -3.63 11.52 -8.04
CA LEU A 224 -2.37 10.87 -8.35
C LEU A 224 -1.84 10.11 -7.12
N GLU A 225 -1.52 8.84 -7.28
CA GLU A 225 -0.74 8.07 -6.32
C GLU A 225 0.67 7.85 -6.88
N ALA A 226 1.71 8.27 -6.18
CA ALA A 226 3.06 8.33 -6.73
C ALA A 226 4.13 8.01 -5.67
N TYR A 227 5.36 7.82 -6.12
CA TYR A 227 6.50 7.99 -5.24
C TYR A 227 6.75 9.49 -5.04
N PRO A 228 7.27 9.93 -3.88
CA PRO A 228 7.79 11.29 -3.73
C PRO A 228 8.68 11.72 -4.90
N SER A 229 9.60 10.85 -5.34
CA SER A 229 10.49 11.10 -6.48
C SER A 229 9.75 11.35 -7.80
N THR A 230 8.75 10.52 -8.15
CA THR A 230 8.03 10.65 -9.43
C THR A 230 7.06 11.82 -9.43
N ALA A 231 6.37 12.09 -8.31
CA ALA A 231 5.57 13.30 -8.15
C ALA A 231 6.43 14.57 -8.24
N TYR A 232 7.62 14.56 -7.62
CA TYR A 232 8.55 15.67 -7.67
C TYR A 232 9.08 15.92 -9.09
N ILE A 233 9.35 14.88 -9.88
CA ILE A 233 9.75 15.04 -11.30
C ILE A 233 8.66 15.75 -12.11
N LEU A 234 7.39 15.37 -11.92
CA LEU A 234 6.27 16.07 -12.56
C LEU A 234 6.18 17.54 -12.11
N ALA A 235 6.31 17.80 -10.80
CA ALA A 235 6.28 19.16 -10.27
C ALA A 235 7.44 20.03 -10.79
N ARG A 236 8.65 19.46 -10.93
CA ARG A 236 9.82 20.13 -11.53
C ARG A 236 9.62 20.46 -12.99
N TYR A 237 8.93 19.61 -13.74
CA TYR A 237 8.55 19.94 -15.11
C TYR A 237 7.58 21.12 -15.18
N LEU A 238 6.55 21.14 -14.32
CA LEU A 238 5.65 22.29 -14.21
C LEU A 238 6.42 23.55 -13.83
N GLU A 239 7.35 23.46 -12.87
CA GLU A 239 8.20 24.58 -12.47
C GLU A 239 9.06 25.12 -13.62
N HIS A 240 9.74 24.26 -14.35
CA HIS A 240 10.61 24.68 -15.44
C HIS A 240 9.85 25.41 -16.55
N ASN A 241 8.62 24.98 -16.84
CA ASN A 241 7.77 25.56 -17.86
C ASN A 241 6.86 26.68 -17.32
N ASN A 242 7.02 27.05 -16.04
CA ASN A 242 6.17 28.02 -15.35
C ASN A 242 4.67 27.72 -15.44
N LEU A 243 4.31 26.44 -15.32
CA LEU A 243 2.94 25.92 -15.35
C LEU A 243 2.46 25.60 -13.93
N PHE A 244 1.14 25.49 -13.82
CA PHE A 244 0.42 24.93 -12.67
C PHE A 244 -0.56 23.88 -13.18
N TYR A 245 -0.80 22.84 -12.39
CA TYR A 245 -1.72 21.77 -12.76
C TYR A 245 -2.54 21.35 -11.56
N LYS A 246 -3.81 21.76 -11.49
CA LYS A 246 -4.63 21.49 -10.31
C LYS A 246 -4.93 19.99 -10.16
N MET A 247 -4.51 19.40 -9.04
CA MET A 247 -4.94 18.09 -8.57
C MET A 247 -5.89 18.26 -7.39
N ASN A 248 -6.75 17.26 -7.16
CA ASN A 248 -7.51 17.16 -5.91
C ASN A 248 -6.64 16.61 -4.79
N ALA A 249 -5.77 15.64 -5.09
CA ALA A 249 -4.83 15.06 -4.13
C ALA A 249 -3.67 14.34 -4.82
N VAL A 250 -2.48 14.45 -4.21
CA VAL A 250 -1.31 13.64 -4.54
C VAL A 250 -0.93 12.77 -3.33
N PHE A 251 -1.16 11.47 -3.44
CA PHE A 251 -0.81 10.49 -2.41
C PHE A 251 0.58 9.91 -2.65
N THR A 252 1.54 10.22 -1.77
CA THR A 252 2.91 9.69 -1.88
C THR A 252 3.15 8.50 -0.96
N SER A 253 3.89 7.49 -1.41
CA SER A 253 4.27 6.34 -0.56
C SER A 253 5.64 5.77 -0.90
N SER A 254 6.11 4.80 -0.11
CA SER A 254 7.32 3.98 -0.36
C SER A 254 8.67 4.68 -0.37
N GLU A 255 8.73 6.00 -0.20
CA GLU A 255 9.95 6.80 0.02
C GLU A 255 9.67 7.87 1.09
N THR A 256 10.73 8.47 1.64
CA THR A 256 10.58 9.64 2.50
C THR A 256 10.22 10.86 1.66
N LEU A 257 9.07 11.49 1.95
CA LEU A 257 8.71 12.78 1.36
C LEU A 257 9.49 13.90 2.06
N LEU A 258 10.44 14.52 1.36
CA LEU A 258 11.23 15.63 1.89
C LEU A 258 10.44 16.95 1.87
N PRO A 259 10.70 17.90 2.79
CA PRO A 259 9.99 19.18 2.84
C PRO A 259 10.00 19.94 1.49
N LEU A 260 11.17 20.07 0.85
CA LEU A 260 11.30 20.73 -0.46
C LEU A 260 10.45 20.04 -1.55
N GLN A 261 10.37 18.70 -1.52
CA GLN A 261 9.54 17.97 -2.47
C GLN A 261 8.06 18.26 -2.22
N ARG A 262 7.63 18.23 -0.95
CA ARG A 262 6.26 18.55 -0.56
C ARG A 262 5.87 19.95 -1.01
N GLU A 263 6.66 20.96 -0.64
CA GLU A 263 6.38 22.37 -0.96
C GLU A 263 6.22 22.58 -2.47
N LEU A 264 7.12 22.01 -3.28
CA LEU A 264 7.02 22.14 -4.72
C LEU A 264 5.81 21.40 -5.31
N ILE A 265 5.53 20.19 -4.81
CA ILE A 265 4.37 19.40 -5.22
C ILE A 265 3.09 20.20 -4.91
N GLU A 266 2.90 20.64 -3.67
CA GLU A 266 1.72 21.41 -3.23
C GLU A 266 1.58 22.70 -4.05
N TYR A 267 2.67 23.45 -4.27
CA TYR A 267 2.64 24.70 -5.04
C TYR A 267 2.25 24.49 -6.50
N ARG A 268 2.88 23.52 -7.18
CA ARG A 268 2.65 23.29 -8.62
C ARG A 268 1.37 22.51 -8.89
N PHE A 269 0.97 21.62 -7.99
CA PHE A 269 -0.28 20.87 -8.11
C PHE A 269 -1.50 21.51 -7.45
N GLN A 270 -1.32 22.58 -6.69
CA GLN A 270 -2.40 23.31 -6.02
C GLN A 270 -3.29 22.43 -5.13
N CYS A 271 -2.68 21.49 -4.39
CA CYS A 271 -3.34 20.50 -3.54
C CYS A 271 -2.62 20.31 -2.21
#